data_AF-A0A1H0CJ36-F1
#
_entry.id   AF-A0A1H0CJ36-F1
#
_cell.length_a   1.000
_cell.length_b   1.000
_cell.length_c   1.000
_cell.angle_alpha   90.00
_cell.angle_beta   90.00
_cell.angle_gamma   90.00
#
_symmetry.space_group_name_H-M   'P 1'
#
loop_
_entity.id
_entity.type
_entity.pdbx_description
1 polymer ?
#
loop_
_entity_poly.entity_id
_entity_poly.type
_entity_poly.pdbx_seq_one_letter_code
_entity_poly.pdbx_strand_id
1 'polypeptide(L)'
;MTEAIPYGTSETRTGDDGPVHVLHFVLHLPHPVVRIWAAVATPEGLPQWLAAADLLEPQLDGAVKLRWLNAEPSVEGAVVSGRVSAWDREAVAEYTVGTHGRIRFHMEPAPADSLATVLRFTNEFSGPDGRRLDNLAGWHQHFEYLSDALDGRPADWSAWTPERFEQLRAEYAARS
;
A
#
# COMPACT_ATOMS: atom_id res chain seq x y z
N MET A 1 -12.80 -8.53 -16.73
CA MET A 1 -11.47 -7.95 -16.95
C MET A 1 -11.24 -7.00 -15.81
N THR A 2 -10.33 -7.33 -14.91
CA THR A 2 -9.88 -6.39 -13.88
C THR A 2 -9.31 -5.18 -14.60
N GLU A 3 -9.83 -4.00 -14.32
CA GLU A 3 -9.30 -2.77 -14.89
C GLU A 3 -7.84 -2.62 -14.43
N ALA A 4 -6.93 -2.31 -15.35
CA ALA A 4 -5.51 -2.21 -15.03
C ALA A 4 -5.30 -1.15 -13.93
N ILE A 5 -4.43 -1.44 -12.95
CA ILE A 5 -4.09 -0.49 -11.90
C ILE A 5 -3.51 0.77 -12.56
N PRO A 6 -4.08 1.97 -12.30
CA PRO A 6 -3.51 3.21 -12.83
C PRO A 6 -2.09 3.41 -12.30
N TYR A 7 -1.18 3.88 -13.16
CA TYR A 7 0.16 4.24 -12.73
C TYR A 7 0.11 5.35 -11.69
N GLY A 8 0.87 5.17 -10.62
CA GLY A 8 1.04 6.18 -9.58
C GLY A 8 1.89 7.36 -10.08
N THR A 9 1.76 8.47 -9.36
CA THR A 9 2.62 9.64 -9.54
C THR A 9 3.47 9.85 -8.29
N SER A 10 4.49 10.68 -8.39
CA SER A 10 5.36 11.00 -7.26
C SER A 10 5.78 12.45 -7.29
N GLU A 11 5.86 13.05 -6.11
CA GLU A 11 6.45 14.37 -5.88
C GLU A 11 7.67 14.22 -4.98
N THR A 12 8.70 15.03 -5.20
CA THR A 12 9.91 15.05 -4.36
C THR A 12 10.07 16.44 -3.76
N ARG A 13 10.23 16.50 -2.45
CA ARG A 13 10.51 17.73 -1.70
C ARG A 13 11.87 17.62 -1.00
N THR A 14 12.47 18.77 -0.74
CA THR A 14 13.64 18.87 0.13
C THR A 14 13.21 18.59 1.57
N GLY A 15 13.89 17.68 2.25
CA GLY A 15 13.79 17.46 3.69
C GLY A 15 15.13 17.71 4.38
N ASP A 16 15.11 17.78 5.70
CA ASP A 16 16.28 18.11 6.51
C ASP A 16 17.40 17.06 6.38
N ASP A 17 17.02 15.78 6.29
CA ASP A 17 17.95 14.63 6.17
C ASP A 17 18.04 14.08 4.74
N GLY A 18 17.63 14.86 3.74
CA GLY A 18 17.63 14.47 2.33
C GLY A 18 16.24 14.54 1.66
N PRO A 19 16.12 14.07 0.42
CA PRO A 19 14.87 14.13 -0.31
C PRO A 19 13.78 13.28 0.35
N VAL A 20 12.58 13.85 0.39
CA VAL A 20 11.36 13.16 0.82
C VAL A 20 10.46 12.99 -0.39
N HIS A 21 10.04 11.77 -0.64
CA HIS A 21 9.16 11.41 -1.73
C HIS A 21 7.74 11.20 -1.21
N VAL A 22 6.76 11.64 -1.99
CA VAL A 22 5.34 11.38 -1.75
C VAL A 22 4.76 10.74 -3.00
N LEU A 23 4.33 9.49 -2.88
CA LEU A 23 3.69 8.73 -3.94
C LEU A 23 2.17 8.88 -3.84
N HIS A 24 1.50 8.91 -4.99
CA HIS A 24 0.04 9.01 -5.08
C HIS A 24 -0.53 7.96 -6.03
N PHE A 25 -1.56 7.24 -5.60
CA PHE A 25 -2.38 6.39 -6.46
C PHE A 25 -3.87 6.68 -6.23
N VAL A 26 -4.66 6.52 -7.29
CA VAL A 26 -6.13 6.61 -7.23
C VAL A 26 -6.69 5.34 -7.85
N LEU A 27 -7.25 4.47 -7.01
CA LEU A 27 -7.80 3.18 -7.42
C LEU A 27 -9.32 3.27 -7.46
N HIS A 28 -9.91 2.88 -8.58
CA HIS A 28 -11.36 2.72 -8.71
C HIS A 28 -11.68 1.25 -8.51
N LEU A 29 -12.17 0.91 -7.32
CA LEU A 29 -12.37 -0.48 -6.92
C LEU A 29 -13.87 -0.80 -7.00
N PRO A 30 -14.30 -1.81 -7.79
CA PRO A 30 -15.71 -2.18 -7.94
C PRO A 30 -16.23 -2.99 -6.73
N HIS A 31 -15.90 -2.53 -5.52
CA HIS A 31 -16.24 -3.17 -4.26
C HIS A 31 -16.71 -2.12 -3.24
N PRO A 32 -17.67 -2.47 -2.36
CA PRO A 32 -18.17 -1.55 -1.36
C PRO A 32 -17.08 -1.20 -0.34
N VAL A 33 -17.17 0.01 0.23
CA VAL A 33 -16.16 0.55 1.16
C VAL A 33 -15.86 -0.40 2.32
N VAL A 34 -16.87 -1.08 2.86
CA VAL A 34 -16.69 -2.06 3.95
C VAL A 34 -15.74 -3.20 3.57
N ARG A 35 -15.73 -3.64 2.31
CA ARG A 35 -14.85 -4.71 1.83
C ARG A 35 -13.41 -4.21 1.66
N ILE A 36 -13.25 -3.00 1.17
CA ILE A 36 -11.94 -2.36 1.01
C ILE A 36 -11.35 -2.01 2.37
N TRP A 37 -12.16 -1.47 3.28
CA TRP A 37 -11.80 -1.26 4.67
C TRP A 37 -11.32 -2.56 5.32
N ALA A 38 -12.06 -3.65 5.17
CA ALA A 38 -11.62 -4.95 5.67
C ALA A 38 -10.25 -5.35 5.09
N ALA A 39 -9.99 -5.11 3.80
CA ALA A 39 -8.73 -5.46 3.16
C ALA A 39 -7.52 -4.62 3.64
N VAL A 40 -7.70 -3.32 3.93
CA VAL A 40 -6.59 -2.41 4.23
C VAL A 40 -6.42 -2.08 5.73
N ALA A 41 -7.44 -2.35 6.54
CA ALA A 41 -7.51 -1.88 7.93
C ALA A 41 -7.74 -3.02 8.95
N THR A 42 -7.48 -4.28 8.56
CA THR A 42 -7.61 -5.44 9.46
C THR A 42 -6.41 -6.38 9.37
N PRO A 43 -6.10 -7.11 10.45
CA PRO A 43 -5.02 -8.07 10.44
C PRO A 43 -5.30 -9.31 9.58
N GLU A 44 -6.57 -9.60 9.25
CA GLU A 44 -6.95 -10.68 8.35
C GLU A 44 -6.87 -10.27 6.86
N GLY A 45 -7.12 -8.99 6.56
CA GLY A 45 -7.14 -8.45 5.21
C GLY A 45 -5.77 -8.11 4.64
N LEU A 46 -4.91 -7.46 5.42
CA LEU A 46 -3.56 -7.05 4.98
C LEU A 46 -2.70 -8.21 4.44
N PRO A 47 -2.70 -9.43 5.04
CA PRO A 47 -1.91 -10.55 4.54
C PRO A 47 -2.34 -11.06 3.17
N GLN A 48 -3.55 -10.72 2.71
CA GLN A 48 -4.07 -11.21 1.42
C GLN A 48 -3.41 -10.51 0.21
N TRP A 49 -2.76 -9.36 0.43
CA TRP A 49 -2.24 -8.54 -0.67
C TRP A 49 -0.99 -7.70 -0.35
N LEU A 50 -0.65 -7.48 0.94
CA LEU A 50 0.45 -6.61 1.35
C LEU A 50 1.47 -7.33 2.24
N ALA A 51 1.08 -7.59 3.49
CA ALA A 51 1.98 -8.00 4.56
C ALA A 51 1.21 -8.67 5.69
N ALA A 52 1.87 -9.57 6.42
CA ALA A 52 1.33 -10.08 7.68
C ALA A 52 1.27 -8.94 8.71
N ALA A 53 0.10 -8.72 9.30
CA ALA A 53 -0.08 -7.77 10.38
C ALA A 53 0.06 -8.48 11.73
N ASP A 54 1.31 -8.67 12.18
CA ASP A 54 1.62 -9.29 13.47
C ASP A 54 1.02 -8.48 14.65
N LEU A 55 0.82 -7.17 14.47
CA LEU A 55 0.08 -6.29 15.38
C LEU A 55 -0.54 -5.10 14.61
N LEU A 56 -1.80 -4.79 14.89
CA LEU A 56 -2.49 -3.60 14.39
C LEU A 56 -3.54 -3.17 15.41
N GLU A 57 -3.26 -2.10 16.15
CA GLU A 57 -4.22 -1.51 17.09
C GLU A 57 -5.00 -0.37 16.39
N PRO A 58 -6.29 -0.54 16.08
CA PRO A 58 -7.05 0.34 15.18
C PRO A 58 -7.54 1.63 15.88
N GLN A 59 -6.60 2.42 16.38
CA GLN A 59 -6.84 3.69 17.06
C GLN A 59 -5.61 4.59 16.96
N LEU A 60 -5.78 5.91 17.12
CA LEU A 60 -4.65 6.85 17.16
C LEU A 60 -3.59 6.41 18.19
N ASP A 61 -2.32 6.51 17.79
CA ASP A 61 -1.13 6.05 18.53
C ASP A 61 -1.03 4.54 18.79
N GLY A 62 -2.01 3.76 18.33
CA GLY A 62 -2.01 2.30 18.38
C GLY A 62 -0.78 1.71 17.69
N ALA A 63 -0.21 0.66 18.28
CA ALA A 63 0.97 0.00 17.77
C ALA A 63 0.68 -0.77 16.46
N VAL A 64 1.65 -0.72 15.56
CA VAL A 64 1.64 -1.44 14.29
C VAL A 64 2.92 -2.26 14.18
N LYS A 65 2.80 -3.52 13.79
CA LYS A 65 3.92 -4.40 13.41
C LYS A 65 3.52 -5.18 12.16
N LEU A 66 4.23 -4.91 11.08
CA LEU A 66 4.00 -5.53 9.78
C LEU A 66 5.22 -6.35 9.37
N ARG A 67 4.96 -7.48 8.70
CA ARG A 67 5.98 -8.34 8.13
C ARG A 67 5.67 -8.61 6.66
N TRP A 68 6.54 -8.15 5.77
CA TRP A 68 6.39 -8.30 4.32
C TRP A 68 6.46 -9.78 3.97
N LEU A 69 5.59 -10.20 3.05
CA LEU A 69 5.43 -11.61 2.66
C LEU A 69 6.12 -11.92 1.33
N ASN A 70 6.57 -10.89 0.61
CA ASN A 70 7.39 -10.97 -0.60
C ASN A 70 8.88 -10.72 -0.33
N ALA A 71 9.33 -10.90 0.92
CA ALA A 71 10.72 -10.78 1.31
C ALA A 71 11.10 -11.94 2.24
N GLU A 72 12.33 -12.41 2.14
CA GLU A 72 12.88 -13.38 3.09
C GLU A 72 12.89 -12.78 4.51
N PRO A 73 12.48 -13.50 5.56
CA PRO A 73 12.39 -12.96 6.93
C PRO A 73 13.71 -12.43 7.49
N SER A 74 14.85 -12.88 6.94
CA SER A 74 16.20 -12.45 7.32
C SER A 74 16.61 -11.11 6.71
N VAL A 75 15.86 -10.60 5.73
CA VAL A 75 16.14 -9.31 5.08
C VAL A 75 15.81 -8.18 6.06
N GLU A 76 16.75 -7.25 6.22
CA GLU A 76 16.52 -6.05 7.01
C GLU A 76 15.32 -5.27 6.46
N GLY A 77 14.38 -4.91 7.36
CA GLY A 77 13.13 -4.25 6.96
C GLY A 77 12.02 -5.22 6.54
N ALA A 78 12.24 -6.54 6.50
CA ALA A 78 11.16 -7.50 6.30
C ALA A 78 10.11 -7.46 7.42
N VAL A 79 10.51 -7.06 8.63
CA VAL A 79 9.62 -6.75 9.76
C VAL A 79 9.85 -5.31 10.18
N VAL A 80 8.79 -4.52 10.24
CA VAL A 80 8.85 -3.14 10.71
C VAL A 80 7.73 -2.85 11.70
N SER A 81 8.04 -1.95 12.62
CA SER A 81 7.10 -1.45 13.61
C SER A 81 6.84 0.03 13.41
N GLY A 82 5.72 0.50 13.94
CA GLY A 82 5.42 1.91 14.10
C GLY A 82 4.07 2.11 14.76
N ARG A 83 3.33 3.14 14.34
CA ARG A 83 2.08 3.54 14.99
C ARG A 83 1.05 4.03 14.00
N VAL A 84 -0.22 3.83 14.34
CA VAL A 84 -1.35 4.48 13.68
C VAL A 84 -1.29 5.98 13.93
N SER A 85 -1.29 6.77 12.86
CA SER A 85 -1.23 8.24 12.91
C SER A 85 -2.56 8.91 12.54
N ALA A 86 -3.48 8.17 11.93
CA ALA A 86 -4.89 8.56 11.79
C ALA A 86 -5.78 7.33 11.62
N TRP A 87 -6.96 7.36 12.22
CA TRP A 87 -7.94 6.28 12.11
C TRP A 87 -9.35 6.86 12.14
N ASP A 88 -10.03 6.80 11.00
CA ASP A 88 -11.44 7.14 10.87
C ASP A 88 -12.13 5.97 10.16
N ARG A 89 -13.07 5.33 10.85
CA ARG A 89 -13.63 4.05 10.41
C ARG A 89 -14.28 4.21 9.04
N GLU A 90 -13.91 3.33 8.11
CA GLU A 90 -14.42 3.30 6.72
C GLU A 90 -14.05 4.56 5.89
N ALA A 91 -13.20 5.45 6.41
CA ALA A 91 -12.75 6.66 5.72
C ALA A 91 -11.22 6.75 5.62
N VAL A 92 -10.50 6.56 6.74
CA VAL A 92 -9.04 6.73 6.81
C VAL A 92 -8.40 5.64 7.65
N ALA A 93 -7.45 4.93 7.05
CA ALA A 93 -6.46 4.11 7.77
C ALA A 93 -5.07 4.66 7.45
N GLU A 94 -4.37 5.19 8.46
CA GLU A 94 -3.02 5.73 8.30
C GLU A 94 -2.10 5.23 9.40
N TYR A 95 -0.93 4.76 8.99
CA TYR A 95 0.11 4.35 9.93
C TYR A 95 1.51 4.67 9.40
N THR A 96 2.40 4.86 10.35
CA THR A 96 3.85 4.98 10.14
C THR A 96 4.49 3.64 10.42
N VAL A 97 5.41 3.21 9.57
CA VAL A 97 6.13 1.93 9.70
C VAL A 97 7.58 2.10 9.30
N GLY A 98 8.47 2.09 10.30
CA GLY A 98 9.93 2.21 10.19
C GLY A 98 10.46 2.76 8.86
N THR A 99 11.14 1.91 8.10
CA THR A 99 11.78 2.27 6.83
C THR A 99 10.76 2.61 5.73
N HIS A 100 9.53 2.08 5.77
CA HIS A 100 8.50 2.30 4.75
C HIS A 100 7.75 3.63 4.89
N GLY A 101 8.03 4.40 5.94
CA GLY A 101 7.51 5.74 6.14
C GLY A 101 6.02 5.74 6.50
N ARG A 102 5.29 6.75 6.03
CA ARG A 102 3.85 6.92 6.28
C ARG A 102 3.04 6.33 5.13
N ILE A 103 2.05 5.52 5.46
CA ILE A 103 1.14 4.86 4.53
C ILE A 103 -0.28 5.32 4.87
N ARG A 104 -0.98 5.88 3.88
CA ARG A 104 -2.34 6.41 4.06
C ARG A 104 -3.28 5.81 3.01
N PHE A 105 -4.34 5.17 3.49
CA PHE A 105 -5.50 4.76 2.71
C PHE A 105 -6.65 5.70 3.04
N HIS A 106 -7.14 6.44 2.05
CA HIS A 106 -8.30 7.30 2.16
C HIS A 106 -9.39 6.84 1.19
N MET A 107 -10.50 6.38 1.73
CA MET A 107 -11.66 5.98 0.96
C MET A 107 -12.57 7.19 0.75
N GLU A 108 -12.90 7.49 -0.51
CA GLU A 108 -13.89 8.52 -0.78
C GLU A 108 -15.31 7.99 -0.48
N PRO A 109 -16.20 8.85 0.04
CA PRO A 109 -17.60 8.51 0.18
C PRO A 109 -18.19 8.12 -1.18
N ALA A 110 -18.69 6.89 -1.29
CA ALA A 110 -19.46 6.47 -2.45
C ALA A 110 -20.88 7.08 -2.37
N PRO A 111 -21.50 7.46 -3.50
CA PRO A 111 -22.94 7.70 -3.55
C PRO A 111 -23.70 6.48 -2.98
N ALA A 112 -24.84 6.69 -2.33
CA ALA A 112 -25.57 5.63 -1.62
C ALA A 112 -25.90 4.39 -2.50
N ASP A 113 -26.02 4.58 -3.82
CA ASP A 113 -26.35 3.54 -4.79
C ASP A 113 -25.11 2.94 -5.50
N SER A 114 -23.89 3.33 -5.10
CA SER A 114 -22.64 2.85 -5.70
C SER A 114 -22.05 1.69 -4.91
N LEU A 115 -21.77 0.60 -5.62
CA LEU A 115 -20.95 -0.50 -5.10
C LEU A 115 -19.47 -0.31 -5.39
N ALA A 116 -19.07 0.80 -6.01
CA ALA A 116 -17.67 1.14 -6.27
C ALA A 116 -17.16 2.20 -5.28
N THR A 117 -15.90 2.07 -4.90
CA THR A 117 -15.20 2.98 -3.99
C THR A 117 -13.93 3.49 -4.65
N VAL A 118 -13.66 4.78 -4.47
CA VAL A 118 -12.37 5.37 -4.84
C VAL A 118 -11.45 5.29 -3.64
N LEU A 119 -10.33 4.59 -3.78
CA LEU A 119 -9.26 4.55 -2.79
C LEU A 119 -8.13 5.47 -3.25
N ARG A 120 -7.91 6.55 -2.49
CA ARG A 120 -6.73 7.40 -2.62
C ARG A 120 -5.64 6.89 -1.69
N PHE A 121 -4.50 6.61 -2.28
CA PHE A 121 -3.34 6.12 -1.56
C PHE A 121 -2.23 7.16 -1.58
N THR A 122 -1.59 7.35 -0.42
CA THR A 122 -0.37 8.14 -0.29
C THR A 122 0.69 7.35 0.48
N ASN A 123 1.92 7.34 -0.04
CA ASN A 123 3.09 6.86 0.70
C ASN A 123 4.17 7.93 0.74
N GLU A 124 4.58 8.32 1.95
CA GLU A 124 5.61 9.33 2.19
C GLU A 124 6.81 8.71 2.89
N PHE A 125 8.00 8.89 2.33
CA PHE A 125 9.25 8.35 2.86
C PHE A 125 10.46 9.15 2.40
N SER A 126 11.54 9.08 3.17
CA SER A 126 12.84 9.66 2.80
C SER A 126 13.73 8.62 2.10
N GLY A 127 14.59 9.06 1.18
CA GLY A 127 15.57 8.18 0.54
C GLY A 127 16.01 8.68 -0.83
N PRO A 128 16.97 8.00 -1.49
CA PRO A 128 17.44 8.38 -2.82
C PRO A 128 16.36 8.12 -3.89
N ASP A 129 16.52 8.75 -5.07
CA ASP A 129 15.55 8.62 -6.18
C ASP A 129 15.33 7.17 -6.64
N GLY A 130 16.34 6.30 -6.57
CA GLY A 130 16.17 4.88 -6.87
C GLY A 130 15.07 4.23 -6.02
N ARG A 131 14.97 4.62 -4.74
CA ARG A 131 13.93 4.16 -3.81
C ARG A 131 12.54 4.64 -4.21
N ARG A 132 12.44 5.83 -4.83
CA ARG A 132 11.18 6.34 -5.37
C ARG A 132 10.63 5.43 -6.47
N LEU A 133 11.48 5.03 -7.40
CA LEU A 133 11.10 4.09 -8.48
C LEU A 133 10.76 2.70 -7.93
N ASP A 134 11.55 2.19 -6.99
CA ASP A 134 11.29 0.90 -6.34
C ASP A 134 9.92 0.90 -5.65
N ASN A 135 9.61 1.94 -4.86
CA ASN A 135 8.34 2.03 -4.16
C ASN A 135 7.15 2.25 -5.10
N LEU A 136 7.30 3.00 -6.21
CA LEU A 136 6.25 3.11 -7.24
C LEU A 136 5.91 1.76 -7.84
N ALA A 137 6.91 0.95 -8.20
CA ALA A 137 6.73 -0.38 -8.74
C ALA A 137 6.14 -1.35 -7.71
N GLY A 138 6.68 -1.36 -6.49
CA GLY A 138 6.22 -2.23 -5.41
C GLY A 138 4.76 -1.97 -5.02
N TRP A 139 4.37 -0.70 -4.83
CA TRP A 139 2.97 -0.37 -4.55
C TRP A 139 2.04 -0.72 -5.69
N HIS A 140 2.44 -0.48 -6.94
CA HIS A 140 1.65 -0.87 -8.10
C HIS A 140 1.37 -2.38 -8.09
N GLN A 141 2.41 -3.22 -7.92
CA GLN A 141 2.24 -4.67 -7.83
C GLN A 141 1.34 -5.08 -6.66
N HIS A 142 1.51 -4.47 -5.48
CA HIS A 142 0.64 -4.73 -4.35
C HIS A 142 -0.82 -4.34 -4.61
N PHE A 143 -1.09 -3.30 -5.41
CA PHE A 143 -2.47 -2.97 -5.80
C PHE A 143 -3.06 -3.94 -6.82
N GLU A 144 -2.25 -4.59 -7.65
CA GLU A 144 -2.71 -5.73 -8.46
C GLU A 144 -3.18 -6.86 -7.54
N TYR A 145 -2.39 -7.20 -6.52
CA TYR A 145 -2.79 -8.18 -5.50
C TYR A 145 -4.02 -7.75 -4.68
N LEU A 146 -4.15 -6.47 -4.35
CA LEU A 146 -5.33 -5.94 -3.65
C LEU A 146 -6.57 -6.16 -4.49
N SER A 147 -6.51 -5.85 -5.79
CA SER A 147 -7.63 -6.05 -6.69
C SER A 147 -8.02 -7.53 -6.80
N ASP A 148 -7.04 -8.42 -6.91
CA ASP A 148 -7.30 -9.87 -6.96
C ASP A 148 -7.85 -10.40 -5.63
N ALA A 149 -7.31 -9.97 -4.49
CA ALA A 149 -7.81 -10.35 -3.17
C ALA A 149 -9.26 -9.88 -2.96
N LEU A 150 -9.60 -8.68 -3.41
CA LEU A 150 -10.99 -8.18 -3.40
C LEU A 150 -11.90 -9.01 -4.32
N ASP A 151 -11.39 -9.63 -5.37
CA ASP A 151 -12.13 -10.57 -6.21
C ASP A 151 -12.15 -12.01 -5.65
N GLY A 152 -11.58 -12.25 -4.46
CA GLY A 152 -11.51 -13.56 -3.83
C GLY A 152 -10.34 -14.44 -4.29
N ARG A 153 -9.32 -13.83 -4.92
CA ARG A 153 -8.07 -14.48 -5.32
C ARG A 153 -6.90 -13.87 -4.53
N PRO A 154 -6.69 -14.26 -3.26
CA PRO A 154 -5.60 -13.72 -2.46
C PRO A 154 -4.23 -14.07 -3.05
N ALA A 155 -3.21 -13.27 -2.74
CA ALA A 155 -1.86 -13.49 -3.22
C ALA A 155 -1.29 -14.83 -2.72
N ASP A 156 -0.71 -15.59 -3.64
CA ASP A 156 0.12 -16.75 -3.31
C ASP A 156 1.57 -16.31 -3.15
N TRP A 157 1.93 -15.95 -1.91
CA TRP A 157 3.29 -15.51 -1.58
C TRP A 157 4.36 -16.58 -1.82
N SER A 158 4.00 -17.86 -1.84
CA SER A 158 4.95 -18.94 -2.13
C SER A 158 5.35 -19.02 -3.60
N ALA A 159 4.50 -18.47 -4.47
CA ALA A 159 4.72 -18.36 -5.91
C ALA A 159 5.19 -16.95 -6.32
N TRP A 160 5.48 -16.06 -5.36
CA TRP A 160 5.94 -14.71 -5.68
C TRP A 160 7.32 -14.73 -6.32
N THR A 161 7.49 -13.90 -7.34
CA THR A 161 8.74 -13.73 -8.07
C THR A 161 8.95 -12.24 -8.42
N PRO A 162 10.21 -11.79 -8.64
CA PRO A 162 10.49 -10.38 -8.84
C PRO A 162 10.19 -9.87 -10.26
N GLU A 163 9.88 -10.71 -11.24
CA GLU A 163 9.78 -10.28 -12.65
C GLU A 163 8.71 -9.22 -12.87
N ARG A 164 7.54 -9.34 -12.20
CA ARG A 164 6.48 -8.32 -12.32
C ARG A 164 6.92 -6.98 -11.71
N PHE A 165 7.62 -7.02 -10.59
CA PHE A 165 8.22 -5.84 -9.97
C PHE A 165 9.25 -5.19 -10.90
N GLU A 166 10.18 -5.97 -11.46
CA GLU A 166 11.24 -5.47 -12.35
C GLU A 166 10.66 -4.85 -13.62
N GLN A 167 9.62 -5.47 -14.20
CA GLN A 167 8.88 -4.94 -15.32
C GLN A 167 8.25 -3.58 -14.97
N LEU A 168 7.47 -3.51 -13.88
CA LEU A 168 6.82 -2.28 -13.44
C LEU A 168 7.84 -1.17 -13.17
N ARG A 169 8.97 -1.52 -12.54
CA ARG A 169 10.08 -0.59 -12.28
C ARG A 169 10.67 -0.02 -13.56
N ALA A 170 10.90 -0.86 -14.58
CA ALA A 170 11.37 -0.41 -15.88
C ALA A 170 10.34 0.49 -16.58
N GLU A 171 9.05 0.17 -16.48
CA GLU A 171 7.97 0.99 -17.03
C GLU A 171 7.87 2.36 -16.34
N TYR A 172 8.03 2.43 -15.02
CA TYR A 172 8.09 3.71 -14.30
C TYR A 172 9.33 4.54 -14.67
N ALA A 173 10.49 3.89 -14.82
CA ALA A 173 11.71 4.57 -15.26
C ALA A 173 11.60 5.14 -16.68
N ALA A 174 10.82 4.49 -17.57
CA ALA A 174 10.56 4.99 -18.91
C ALA A 174 9.55 6.16 -18.94
N ARG A 175 8.82 6.40 -17.85
CA ARG A 175 7.80 7.45 -17.70
C ARG A 175 8.31 8.69 -16.96
N SER A 176 9.43 8.58 -16.24
CA SER A 176 10.01 9.66 -15.43
C SER A 176 10.84 10.65 -16.23
#